data_AF-A0A1J4WZB0-F1
#
_entry.id   AF-A0A1J4WZB0-F1
#
_cell.length_a   1.000
_cell.length_b   1.000
_cell.length_c   1.000
_cell.angle_alpha   90.00
_cell.angle_beta   90.00
_cell.angle_gamma   90.00
#
_symmetry.space_group_name_H-M   'P 1'
#
loop_
_entity.id
_entity.type
_entity.pdbx_description
1 polymer ?
#
loop_
_entity_poly.entity_id
_entity_poly.type
_entity_poly.pdbx_seq_one_letter_code
_entity_poly.pdbx_strand_id
1 'polypeptide(L)'
;MKTYILGTVLALGIVISPAFTHAAGLTSSQIQSILSILSSFGVDQSVISNVQVALNGGTPTNTTSQFCYNFNSNLSMGQNGSAVIALQTALQKDGESVSITSTFDEQTASVVTGFQQKYKNYILTPVGLQYGTGYVGSYTRAKLNALFGCHNSQKPSITVLSPNGGETWQVGNTYTIKWSGAGYDTYGGKPVDINLLSYVGPNNYPVVMTIAPSISNNFYNWVIPSSVNTGAYIVRISSAVTGEVISDLSDSYFKIVATGTPSITTTSPLPS
;
A
#
# COMPACT_ATOMS: atom_id res chain seq x y z
N MET A 1 31.63 1.48 -86.44
CA MET A 1 31.84 0.05 -86.08
C MET A 1 32.01 0.02 -84.56
N LYS A 2 31.30 -0.71 -83.72
CA LYS A 2 30.34 -1.82 -83.84
C LYS A 2 29.25 -1.63 -82.78
N THR A 3 28.13 -2.29 -83.01
CA THR A 3 26.85 -2.24 -82.32
C THR A 3 26.51 -3.59 -81.66
N TYR A 4 25.73 -3.53 -80.56
CA TYR A 4 24.93 -4.59 -79.89
C TYR A 4 25.71 -5.77 -79.24
N ILE A 5 25.24 -6.58 -78.27
CA ILE A 5 23.90 -7.09 -77.93
C ILE A 5 23.84 -7.49 -76.43
N LEU A 6 22.64 -7.40 -75.85
CA LEU A 6 22.16 -8.00 -74.59
C LEU A 6 22.57 -9.49 -74.41
N GLY A 7 22.89 -9.88 -73.17
CA GLY A 7 23.00 -11.30 -72.80
C GLY A 7 22.66 -11.51 -71.34
N THR A 8 21.37 -11.62 -71.05
CA THR A 8 20.84 -12.07 -69.75
C THR A 8 21.17 -13.56 -69.55
N VAL A 9 22.02 -13.87 -68.57
CA VAL A 9 22.18 -15.21 -68.03
C VAL A 9 21.50 -15.26 -66.67
N LEU A 10 20.35 -15.94 -66.64
CA LEU A 10 19.57 -16.29 -65.46
C LEU A 10 20.34 -17.36 -64.67
N ALA A 11 21.02 -16.97 -63.60
CA ALA A 11 21.63 -17.91 -62.66
C ALA A 11 20.60 -18.30 -61.58
N LEU A 12 20.09 -19.53 -61.65
CA LEU A 12 19.38 -20.17 -60.53
C LEU A 12 20.39 -20.42 -59.40
N GLY A 13 20.45 -19.50 -58.43
CA GLY A 13 21.08 -19.75 -57.15
C GLY A 13 20.07 -20.34 -56.18
N ILE A 14 20.10 -21.65 -55.96
CA ILE A 14 19.44 -22.29 -54.82
C ILE A 14 20.20 -21.83 -53.57
N VAL A 15 19.67 -20.82 -52.87
CA VAL A 15 20.15 -20.43 -51.55
C VAL A 15 19.57 -21.44 -50.56
N ILE A 16 20.34 -22.47 -50.24
CA ILE A 16 20.11 -23.26 -49.03
C ILE A 16 20.52 -22.33 -47.88
N SER A 17 19.55 -21.61 -47.32
CA SER A 17 19.75 -20.91 -46.06
C SER A 17 20.17 -21.95 -45.01
N PRO A 18 21.28 -21.78 -44.28
CA PRO A 18 21.44 -22.54 -43.05
C PRO A 18 20.27 -22.15 -42.15
N ALA A 19 19.43 -23.13 -41.81
CA ALA A 19 18.49 -22.97 -40.72
C ALA A 19 19.31 -22.56 -39.50
N PHE A 20 19.12 -21.33 -39.03
CA PHE A 20 19.70 -20.91 -37.77
C PHE A 20 19.19 -21.87 -36.70
N THR A 21 20.12 -22.66 -36.18
CA THR A 21 19.96 -23.46 -34.98
C THR A 21 19.46 -22.55 -33.87
N HIS A 22 18.19 -22.67 -33.52
CA HIS A 22 17.65 -22.01 -32.34
C HIS A 22 18.35 -22.66 -31.14
N ALA A 23 19.24 -21.91 -30.48
CA ALA A 23 19.72 -22.32 -29.17
C ALA A 23 18.49 -22.62 -28.31
N ALA A 24 18.42 -23.82 -27.74
CA ALA A 24 17.35 -24.23 -26.86
C ALA A 24 17.39 -23.36 -25.60
N GLY A 25 16.71 -22.21 -25.66
CA GLY A 25 16.46 -21.37 -24.50
C GLY A 25 15.56 -22.12 -23.53
N LEU A 26 15.66 -21.75 -22.24
CA LEU A 26 14.74 -22.26 -21.23
C LEU A 26 13.30 -21.87 -21.63
N THR A 27 12.36 -22.81 -21.50
CA THR A 27 10.94 -22.50 -21.66
C THR A 27 10.44 -21.63 -20.52
N SER A 28 9.35 -20.87 -20.74
CA SER A 28 8.72 -20.07 -19.67
C SER A 28 8.34 -20.91 -18.45
N SER A 29 8.00 -22.18 -18.63
CA SER A 29 7.69 -23.11 -17.54
C SER A 29 8.93 -23.50 -16.70
N GLN A 30 10.09 -23.66 -17.35
CA GLN A 30 11.35 -23.94 -16.66
C GLN A 30 11.85 -22.70 -15.92
N ILE A 31 11.71 -21.52 -16.53
CA ILE A 31 12.00 -20.25 -15.87
C ILE A 31 11.11 -20.11 -14.62
N GLN A 32 9.80 -20.33 -14.74
CA GLN A 32 8.89 -20.24 -13.60
C GLN A 32 9.23 -21.26 -12.48
N SER A 33 9.69 -22.46 -12.84
CA SER A 33 10.14 -23.46 -11.87
C SER A 33 11.39 -23.01 -11.12
N ILE A 34 12.36 -22.40 -11.82
CA ILE A 34 13.59 -21.85 -11.21
C ILE A 34 13.25 -20.67 -10.29
N LEU A 35 12.38 -19.75 -10.74
CA LEU A 35 11.95 -18.61 -9.93
C LEU A 35 11.15 -19.07 -8.70
N SER A 36 10.35 -20.12 -8.81
CA SER A 36 9.63 -20.74 -7.69
C SER A 36 10.59 -21.37 -6.67
N ILE A 37 11.65 -22.04 -7.13
CA ILE A 37 12.68 -22.59 -6.24
C ILE A 37 13.43 -21.46 -5.51
N LEU A 38 13.81 -20.38 -6.21
CA LEU A 38 14.47 -19.23 -5.57
C LEU A 38 13.56 -18.54 -4.55
N SER A 39 12.28 -18.37 -4.91
CA SER A 39 11.23 -17.92 -3.99
C SER A 39 11.13 -18.84 -2.77
N SER A 40 11.27 -20.16 -2.95
CA SER A 40 11.25 -21.14 -1.85
C SER A 40 12.48 -21.08 -0.94
N PHE A 41 13.57 -20.47 -1.39
CA PHE A 41 14.75 -20.19 -0.56
C PHE A 41 14.70 -18.81 0.11
N GLY A 42 13.58 -18.09 0.00
CA GLY A 42 13.43 -16.76 0.59
C GLY A 42 14.34 -15.72 -0.05
N VAL A 43 14.77 -15.96 -1.29
CA VAL A 43 15.60 -15.04 -2.05
C VAL A 43 14.82 -13.75 -2.33
N ASP A 44 15.46 -12.60 -2.15
CA ASP A 44 14.84 -11.29 -2.39
C ASP A 44 14.23 -11.18 -3.79
N GLN A 45 13.07 -10.52 -3.92
CA GLN A 45 12.38 -10.35 -5.20
C GLN A 45 13.23 -9.61 -6.24
N SER A 46 14.18 -8.77 -5.80
CA SER A 46 15.19 -8.11 -6.65
C SER A 46 16.16 -9.10 -7.28
N VAL A 47 16.59 -10.09 -6.51
CA VAL A 47 17.45 -11.18 -6.97
C VAL A 47 16.65 -12.13 -7.85
N ILE A 48 15.39 -12.44 -7.52
CA ILE A 48 14.49 -13.21 -8.39
C ILE A 48 14.28 -12.47 -9.73
N SER A 49 14.06 -11.16 -9.70
CA SER A 49 13.91 -10.32 -10.89
C SER A 49 15.20 -10.27 -11.72
N ASN A 50 16.35 -10.08 -11.08
CA ASN A 50 17.65 -10.09 -11.74
C ASN A 50 17.98 -11.46 -12.36
N VAL A 51 17.61 -12.54 -11.67
CA VAL A 51 17.73 -13.90 -12.21
C VAL A 51 16.77 -14.09 -13.38
N GLN A 52 15.51 -13.63 -13.29
CA GLN A 52 14.56 -13.69 -14.40
C GLN A 52 15.08 -12.93 -15.63
N VAL A 53 15.63 -11.72 -15.44
CA VAL A 53 16.22 -10.92 -16.52
C VAL A 53 17.42 -11.65 -17.13
N ALA A 54 18.32 -12.21 -16.31
CA ALA A 54 19.46 -13.01 -16.78
C ALA A 54 19.03 -14.27 -17.55
N LEU A 55 18.04 -15.01 -17.05
CA LEU A 55 17.51 -16.23 -17.68
C LEU A 55 16.78 -15.93 -19.01
N ASN A 56 16.29 -14.70 -19.19
CA ASN A 56 15.71 -14.21 -20.44
C ASN A 56 16.75 -13.50 -21.34
N GLY A 57 18.05 -13.55 -21.02
CA GLY A 57 19.13 -12.99 -21.84
C GLY A 57 19.34 -11.48 -21.71
N GLY A 58 18.71 -10.83 -20.74
CA GLY A 58 18.95 -9.43 -20.39
C GLY A 58 20.11 -9.24 -19.40
N THR A 59 20.62 -8.02 -19.28
CA THR A 59 21.62 -7.64 -18.28
C THR A 59 20.93 -7.27 -16.95
N PRO A 60 21.23 -7.98 -15.83
CA PRO A 60 20.74 -7.59 -14.52
C PRO A 60 21.17 -6.17 -14.15
N THR A 61 20.26 -5.39 -13.59
CA THR A 61 20.57 -4.07 -13.05
C THR A 61 20.60 -4.18 -11.54
N ASN A 62 21.72 -3.79 -10.91
CA ASN A 62 21.87 -3.77 -9.44
C ASN A 62 21.02 -2.65 -8.84
N THR A 63 19.70 -2.81 -8.87
CA THR A 63 18.79 -2.06 -8.03
C THR A 63 18.64 -2.87 -6.74
N THR A 64 19.06 -2.29 -5.62
CA THR A 64 18.78 -2.82 -4.28
C THR A 64 17.29 -2.70 -4.02
N SER A 65 16.47 -3.60 -4.57
CA SER A 65 15.05 -3.62 -4.26
C SER A 65 14.84 -4.21 -2.87
N GLN A 66 14.05 -3.45 -2.09
CA GLN A 66 13.69 -3.68 -0.71
C GLN A 66 13.07 -5.07 -0.51
N PHE A 67 13.51 -5.79 0.54
CA PHE A 67 12.93 -7.06 0.97
C PHE A 67 11.42 -6.91 1.14
N CYS A 68 10.66 -7.87 0.60
CA CYS A 68 9.23 -7.98 0.85
C CYS A 68 8.76 -9.43 0.89
N TYR A 69 7.75 -9.73 1.70
CA TYR A 69 7.08 -11.01 1.79
C TYR A 69 5.66 -10.86 2.36
N ASN A 70 4.67 -11.50 1.74
CA ASN A 70 3.29 -11.52 2.22
C ASN A 70 3.02 -12.76 3.09
N PHE A 71 2.95 -12.57 4.40
CA PHE A 71 2.59 -13.57 5.40
C PHE A 71 1.08 -13.85 5.37
N ASN A 72 0.69 -14.92 4.67
CA ASN A 72 -0.72 -15.32 4.52
C ASN A 72 -1.14 -16.47 5.45
N SER A 73 -0.18 -17.24 5.99
CA SER A 73 -0.43 -18.43 6.81
C SER A 73 0.16 -18.28 8.21
N ASN A 74 -0.53 -18.81 9.22
CA ASN A 74 -0.04 -18.82 10.61
C ASN A 74 1.34 -19.51 10.68
N LEU A 75 2.26 -18.95 11.47
CA LEU A 75 3.55 -19.59 11.75
C LEU A 75 3.74 -19.91 13.24
N SER A 76 4.32 -21.06 13.54
CA SER A 76 4.56 -21.55 14.90
C SER A 76 5.79 -22.44 15.00
N MET A 77 6.23 -22.68 16.24
CA MET A 77 7.35 -23.57 16.55
C MET A 77 7.21 -24.94 15.86
N GLY A 78 8.32 -25.46 15.35
CA GLY A 78 8.42 -26.75 14.66
C GLY A 78 8.10 -26.70 13.16
N GLN A 79 7.59 -25.59 12.65
CA GLN A 79 7.43 -25.40 11.21
C GLN A 79 8.76 -25.10 10.53
N ASN A 80 8.83 -25.37 9.23
CA ASN A 80 9.99 -25.09 8.42
C ASN A 80 9.62 -24.59 7.01
N GLY A 81 10.61 -24.08 6.29
CA GLY A 81 10.51 -23.67 4.90
C GLY A 81 10.59 -22.16 4.67
N SER A 82 10.22 -21.76 3.45
CA SER A 82 10.41 -20.39 2.93
C SER A 82 9.73 -19.30 3.77
N ALA A 83 8.56 -19.58 4.33
CA ALA A 83 7.81 -18.63 5.15
C ALA A 83 8.52 -18.33 6.49
N VAL A 84 9.23 -19.32 7.04
CA VAL A 84 10.03 -19.16 8.26
C VAL A 84 11.29 -18.34 7.98
N ILE A 85 11.96 -18.62 6.86
CA ILE A 85 13.11 -17.81 6.39
C ILE A 85 12.68 -16.35 6.24
N ALA A 86 11.56 -16.10 5.56
CA ALA A 86 11.04 -14.75 5.37
C ALA A 86 10.68 -14.08 6.70
N LEU A 87 10.12 -14.82 7.67
CA LEU A 87 9.86 -14.32 9.02
C LEU A 87 11.15 -13.87 9.71
N GLN A 88 12.19 -14.71 9.72
CA GLN A 88 13.46 -14.37 10.38
C GLN A 88 14.16 -13.21 9.68
N THR A 89 14.09 -13.12 8.34
CA THR A 89 14.59 -11.97 7.58
C THR A 89 13.82 -10.70 7.95
N ALA A 90 12.49 -10.74 8.02
CA ALA A 90 11.65 -9.61 8.43
C ALA A 90 12.01 -9.13 9.84
N LEU A 91 12.22 -10.07 10.78
CA LEU A 91 12.63 -9.76 12.15
C LEU A 91 14.03 -9.11 12.18
N GLN A 92 15.01 -9.60 11.42
CA GLN A 92 16.31 -8.93 11.29
C GLN A 92 16.19 -7.51 10.74
N LYS A 93 15.36 -7.31 9.71
CA LYS A 93 15.10 -5.97 9.13
C LYS A 93 14.39 -5.04 10.12
N ASP A 94 13.61 -5.59 11.05
CA ASP A 94 13.00 -4.85 12.16
C ASP A 94 14.01 -4.49 13.27
N GLY A 95 15.26 -4.94 13.15
CA GLY A 95 16.34 -4.71 14.11
C GLY A 95 16.49 -5.81 15.17
N GLU A 96 15.75 -6.92 15.04
CA GLU A 96 15.84 -8.04 15.96
C GLU A 96 17.03 -8.97 15.65
N SER A 97 17.64 -9.55 16.67
CA SER A 97 18.75 -10.50 16.51
C SER A 97 18.25 -11.93 16.44
N VAL A 98 18.04 -12.45 15.23
CA VAL A 98 17.62 -13.85 14.98
C VAL A 98 18.50 -14.48 13.91
N SER A 99 18.86 -15.75 14.09
CA SER A 99 19.55 -16.52 13.05
C SER A 99 18.56 -16.89 11.94
N ILE A 100 18.92 -16.63 10.67
CA ILE A 100 18.13 -17.10 9.54
C ILE A 100 18.43 -18.59 9.35
N THR A 101 17.44 -19.41 9.66
CA THR A 101 17.40 -20.85 9.46
C THR A 101 16.16 -21.18 8.62
N SER A 102 15.98 -22.42 8.20
CA SER A 102 14.71 -22.84 7.60
C SER A 102 13.67 -23.25 8.65
N THR A 103 13.97 -23.14 9.95
CA THR A 103 13.19 -23.80 11.02
C THR A 103 12.75 -22.80 12.08
N PHE A 104 11.47 -22.86 12.44
CA PHE A 104 10.90 -22.05 13.50
C PHE A 104 11.23 -22.71 14.83
N ASP A 105 12.42 -22.41 15.34
CA ASP A 105 12.94 -22.90 16.60
C ASP A 105 12.55 -22.02 17.80
N GLU A 106 13.04 -22.38 18.97
CA GLU A 106 12.81 -21.65 20.22
C GLU A 106 13.36 -20.23 20.17
N GLN A 107 14.52 -20.02 19.53
CA GLN A 107 15.08 -18.69 19.34
C GLN A 107 14.15 -17.82 18.50
N THR A 108 13.63 -18.36 17.39
CA THR A 108 12.66 -17.67 16.53
C THR A 108 11.39 -17.32 17.30
N ALA A 109 10.86 -18.24 18.12
CA ALA A 109 9.68 -17.98 18.96
C ALA A 109 9.93 -16.88 20.00
N SER A 110 11.11 -16.86 20.62
CA SER A 110 11.51 -15.83 21.57
C SER A 110 11.60 -14.46 20.89
N VAL A 111 12.19 -14.39 19.70
CA VAL A 111 12.29 -13.13 18.95
C VAL A 111 10.92 -12.66 18.46
N VAL A 112 10.04 -13.56 18.02
CA VAL A 112 8.65 -13.22 17.72
C VAL A 112 7.94 -12.66 18.96
N THR A 113 8.19 -13.21 20.14
CA THR A 113 7.65 -12.66 21.41
C THR A 113 8.12 -11.22 21.64
N GLY A 114 9.41 -10.94 21.41
CA GLY A 114 9.98 -9.59 21.45
C GLY A 114 9.31 -8.62 20.47
N PHE A 115 9.18 -9.03 19.20
CA PHE A 115 8.48 -8.26 18.17
C PHE A 115 7.01 -7.97 18.55
N GLN A 116 6.31 -8.96 19.08
CA GLN A 116 4.93 -8.80 19.54
C GLN A 116 4.82 -7.82 20.71
N GLN A 117 5.78 -7.85 21.62
CA GLN A 117 5.87 -6.93 22.74
C GLN A 117 6.18 -5.50 22.27
N LYS A 118 7.11 -5.34 21.32
CA LYS A 118 7.45 -4.06 20.68
C LYS A 118 6.24 -3.40 20.02
N TYR A 119 5.38 -4.20 19.37
CA TYR A 119 4.15 -3.73 18.73
C TYR A 119 2.88 -4.07 19.50
N LYS A 120 2.96 -4.11 20.84
CA LYS A 120 1.87 -4.54 21.76
C LYS A 120 0.51 -3.93 21.45
N ASN A 121 0.44 -2.62 21.21
CA ASN A 121 -0.83 -1.92 20.94
C ASN A 121 -1.55 -2.42 19.68
N TYR A 122 -0.80 -2.95 18.72
CA TYR A 122 -1.34 -3.45 17.45
C TYR A 122 -1.56 -4.96 17.46
N ILE A 123 -0.67 -5.71 18.13
CA ILE A 123 -0.69 -7.17 18.08
C ILE A 123 -1.44 -7.79 19.27
N LEU A 124 -1.17 -7.32 20.48
CA LEU A 124 -1.59 -7.98 21.70
C LEU A 124 -2.87 -7.37 22.29
N THR A 125 -2.93 -6.04 22.37
CA THR A 125 -4.07 -5.30 22.94
C THR A 125 -5.41 -5.65 22.27
N PRO A 126 -5.52 -5.76 20.92
CA PRO A 126 -6.79 -6.09 20.28
C PRO A 126 -7.35 -7.48 20.62
N VAL A 127 -6.49 -8.39 21.05
CA VAL A 127 -6.86 -9.77 21.43
C VAL A 127 -6.78 -10.00 22.95
N GLY A 128 -6.63 -8.93 23.74
CA GLY A 128 -6.58 -9.00 25.20
C GLY A 128 -5.34 -9.69 25.78
N LEU A 129 -4.28 -9.84 24.99
CA LEU A 129 -3.03 -10.46 25.45
C LEU A 129 -2.14 -9.44 26.14
N GLN A 130 -1.53 -9.84 27.24
CA GLN A 130 -0.63 -8.98 28.01
C GLN A 130 0.84 -9.10 27.58
N TYR A 131 1.20 -10.29 27.09
CA TYR A 131 2.55 -10.71 26.72
C TYR A 131 2.56 -11.38 25.34
N GLY A 132 3.69 -11.30 24.64
CA GLY A 132 3.90 -12.04 23.41
C GLY A 132 3.80 -13.56 23.62
N THR A 133 3.38 -14.27 22.58
CA THR A 133 3.12 -15.71 22.59
C THR A 133 4.12 -16.49 21.75
N GLY A 134 4.95 -15.80 20.94
CA GLY A 134 5.84 -16.43 19.98
C GLY A 134 5.11 -17.04 18.77
N TYR A 135 3.77 -16.90 18.71
CA TYR A 135 2.92 -17.43 17.64
C TYR A 135 2.57 -16.34 16.62
N VAL A 136 2.83 -16.59 15.34
CA VAL A 136 2.55 -15.63 14.26
C VAL A 136 1.10 -15.79 13.78
N GLY A 137 0.17 -15.26 14.58
CA GLY A 137 -1.26 -15.21 14.31
C GLY A 137 -1.68 -14.06 13.38
N SER A 138 -2.98 -13.85 13.21
CA SER A 138 -3.55 -12.87 12.25
C SER A 138 -3.02 -11.44 12.48
N TYR A 139 -3.00 -10.96 13.72
CA TYR A 139 -2.50 -9.63 14.05
C TYR A 139 -0.98 -9.49 13.89
N THR A 140 -0.20 -10.55 14.20
CA THR A 140 1.25 -10.54 13.94
C THR A 140 1.54 -10.54 12.45
N ARG A 141 0.82 -11.33 11.65
CA ARG A 141 0.94 -11.30 10.18
C ARG A 141 0.54 -9.96 9.60
N ALA A 142 -0.55 -9.36 10.08
CA ALA A 142 -0.95 -8.02 9.66
C ALA A 142 0.16 -7.01 9.93
N LYS A 143 0.82 -7.09 11.11
CA LYS A 143 1.96 -6.22 11.43
C LYS A 143 3.16 -6.47 10.52
N LEU A 144 3.52 -7.73 10.30
CA LEU A 144 4.62 -8.11 9.41
C LEU A 144 4.35 -7.68 7.97
N ASN A 145 3.12 -7.88 7.46
CA ASN A 145 2.73 -7.43 6.13
C ASN A 145 2.71 -5.90 6.01
N ALA A 146 2.28 -5.18 7.05
CA ALA A 146 2.32 -3.72 7.03
C ALA A 146 3.75 -3.18 6.92
N LEU A 147 4.73 -3.84 7.53
CA LEU A 147 6.14 -3.41 7.53
C LEU A 147 6.93 -3.95 6.34
N PHE A 148 6.68 -5.19 5.95
CA PHE A 148 7.50 -5.97 5.04
C PHE A 148 6.69 -6.69 3.96
N GLY A 149 5.40 -6.41 3.81
CA GLY A 149 4.56 -6.98 2.76
C GLY A 149 5.04 -6.55 1.37
N CYS A 150 4.87 -7.44 0.38
CA CYS A 150 4.97 -7.07 -1.01
C CYS A 150 3.71 -6.29 -1.39
N HIS A 151 3.74 -4.99 -1.12
CA HIS A 151 2.75 -4.04 -1.63
C HIS A 151 3.22 -3.57 -2.99
N ASN A 152 2.33 -3.58 -3.98
CA ASN A 152 2.59 -2.92 -5.26
C ASN A 152 2.58 -1.40 -5.04
N SER A 153 3.64 -0.85 -4.43
CA SER A 153 3.96 0.58 -4.24
C SER A 153 2.89 1.51 -3.65
N GLN A 154 1.69 1.02 -3.28
CA GLN A 154 0.62 1.89 -2.79
C GLN A 154 0.74 2.06 -1.27
N LYS A 155 1.32 3.20 -0.87
CA LYS A 155 1.27 3.70 0.51
C LYS A 155 -0.20 3.86 0.92
N PRO A 156 -0.60 3.51 2.16
CA PRO A 156 -1.96 3.74 2.60
C PRO A 156 -2.25 5.25 2.58
N SER A 157 -3.42 5.62 2.08
CA SER A 157 -3.86 7.01 2.02
C SER A 157 -5.33 7.12 2.34
N ILE A 158 -5.72 8.33 2.74
CA ILE A 158 -7.10 8.74 2.89
C ILE A 158 -7.26 10.08 2.17
N THR A 159 -8.44 10.34 1.61
CA THR A 159 -8.73 11.56 0.86
C THR A 159 -10.12 12.06 1.17
N VAL A 160 -10.25 13.30 1.59
CA VAL A 160 -11.52 14.00 1.83
C VAL A 160 -12.15 14.33 0.48
N LEU A 161 -13.42 13.96 0.31
CA LEU A 161 -14.19 14.23 -0.92
C LEU A 161 -15.23 15.32 -0.70
N SER A 162 -15.77 15.45 0.51
CA SER A 162 -16.68 16.53 0.89
C SER A 162 -16.74 16.67 2.41
N PRO A 163 -16.75 17.90 2.96
CA PRO A 163 -16.54 19.15 2.25
C PRO A 163 -15.07 19.24 1.79
N ASN A 164 -14.84 19.80 0.61
CA ASN A 164 -13.49 19.91 0.05
C ASN A 164 -13.12 21.35 -0.36
N GLY A 165 -14.03 22.32 -0.21
CA GLY A 165 -13.73 23.72 -0.43
C GLY A 165 -14.90 24.49 -1.04
N GLY A 166 -15.19 25.66 -0.46
CA GLY A 166 -16.18 26.61 -0.99
C GLY A 166 -17.64 26.30 -0.65
N GLU A 167 -17.93 25.13 -0.06
CA GLU A 167 -19.29 24.83 0.37
C GLU A 167 -19.75 25.80 1.47
N THR A 168 -21.07 26.06 1.50
CA THR A 168 -21.70 26.82 2.57
C THR A 168 -22.77 25.96 3.22
N TRP A 169 -22.55 25.62 4.48
CA TRP A 169 -23.42 24.78 5.27
C TRP A 169 -24.12 25.60 6.34
N GLN A 170 -25.40 25.34 6.56
CA GLN A 170 -26.20 26.05 7.55
C GLN A 170 -26.30 25.26 8.85
N VAL A 171 -26.18 25.96 9.97
CA VAL A 171 -26.49 25.40 11.29
C VAL A 171 -27.88 24.77 11.30
N GLY A 172 -28.03 23.62 11.96
CA GLY A 172 -29.30 22.88 12.07
C GLY A 172 -29.61 21.94 10.90
N ASN A 173 -28.96 22.09 9.75
CA ASN A 173 -29.13 21.19 8.62
C ASN A 173 -28.20 19.97 8.71
N THR A 174 -28.55 18.93 7.96
CA THR A 174 -27.72 17.72 7.80
C THR A 174 -26.93 17.80 6.49
N TYR A 175 -25.62 17.57 6.57
CA TYR A 175 -24.74 17.47 5.42
C TYR A 175 -23.93 16.18 5.48
N THR A 176 -23.60 15.64 4.31
CA THR A 176 -22.81 14.41 4.22
C THR A 176 -21.33 14.75 4.09
N ILE A 177 -20.54 14.26 5.04
CA ILE A 177 -19.08 14.20 4.96
C ILE A 177 -18.71 12.91 4.22
N LYS A 178 -17.82 12.98 3.22
CA LYS A 178 -17.38 11.84 2.41
C LYS A 178 -15.87 11.78 2.29
N TRP A 179 -15.33 10.58 2.26
CA TRP A 179 -13.91 10.32 2.04
C TRP A 179 -13.70 9.04 1.23
N SER A 180 -12.49 8.85 0.74
CA SER A 180 -12.02 7.58 0.17
C SER A 180 -10.73 7.15 0.86
N GLY A 181 -10.54 5.85 1.06
CA GLY A 181 -9.31 5.26 1.56
C GLY A 181 -8.71 4.34 0.52
N ALA A 182 -7.38 4.31 0.42
CA ALA A 182 -6.67 3.40 -0.46
C ALA A 182 -5.57 2.67 0.30
N GLY A 183 -5.48 1.36 0.11
CA GLY A 183 -4.47 0.50 0.75
C GLY A 183 -4.59 0.34 2.26
N TYR A 184 -5.28 1.21 3.00
CA TYR A 184 -5.24 1.23 4.48
C TYR A 184 -5.68 -0.08 5.16
N ASP A 185 -6.63 -0.84 4.58
CA ASP A 185 -7.06 -2.14 5.10
C ASP A 185 -5.92 -3.17 5.15
N THR A 186 -5.02 -3.18 4.16
CA THR A 186 -3.88 -4.11 4.11
C THR A 186 -2.82 -3.76 5.16
N TYR A 187 -2.83 -2.52 5.66
CA TYR A 187 -2.00 -2.03 6.76
C TYR A 187 -2.75 -2.08 8.10
N GLY A 188 -3.79 -2.90 8.24
CA GLY A 188 -4.53 -3.05 9.50
C GLY A 188 -5.32 -1.81 9.90
N GLY A 189 -5.86 -1.10 8.90
CA GLY A 189 -6.65 0.11 9.05
C GLY A 189 -7.73 0.00 10.11
N LYS A 190 -7.85 1.06 10.91
CA LYS A 190 -8.92 1.23 11.90
C LYS A 190 -10.05 2.08 11.33
N PRO A 191 -11.26 1.99 11.91
CA PRO A 191 -12.34 2.94 11.62
C PRO A 191 -11.85 4.39 11.74
N VAL A 192 -12.40 5.29 10.92
CA VAL A 192 -11.89 6.66 10.79
C VAL A 192 -12.46 7.57 11.87
N ASP A 193 -11.69 8.57 12.26
CA ASP A 193 -12.13 9.68 13.11
C ASP A 193 -12.33 10.94 12.26
N ILE A 194 -13.39 11.68 12.55
CA ILE A 194 -13.77 12.92 11.86
C ILE A 194 -13.64 14.07 12.85
N ASN A 195 -12.78 15.04 12.56
CA ASN A 195 -12.63 16.27 13.34
C ASN A 195 -13.05 17.50 12.54
N LEU A 196 -13.67 18.46 13.24
CA LEU A 196 -13.87 19.82 12.76
C LEU A 196 -12.72 20.70 13.24
N LEU A 197 -12.10 21.45 12.32
CA LEU A 197 -11.01 22.37 12.61
C LEU A 197 -11.38 23.78 12.16
N SER A 198 -11.02 24.80 12.93
CA SER A 198 -11.26 26.20 12.56
C SER A 198 -10.24 26.64 11.51
N TYR A 199 -10.67 27.33 10.45
CA TYR A 199 -9.74 27.92 9.49
C TYR A 199 -9.31 29.32 9.97
N VAL A 200 -8.11 29.42 10.55
CA VAL A 200 -7.54 30.70 11.02
C VAL A 200 -6.61 31.31 9.96
N GLY A 201 -5.94 30.45 9.19
CA GLY A 201 -5.05 30.84 8.11
C GLY A 201 -4.36 29.62 7.51
N PRO A 202 -3.52 29.81 6.48
CA PRO A 202 -2.78 28.72 5.87
C PRO A 202 -1.97 27.95 6.92
N ASN A 203 -2.20 26.64 7.02
CA ASN A 203 -1.55 25.72 7.97
C ASN A 203 -1.85 25.96 9.46
N ASN A 204 -2.86 26.77 9.82
CA ASN A 204 -3.29 26.94 11.20
C ASN A 204 -4.75 26.53 11.39
N TYR A 205 -4.92 25.30 11.89
CA TYR A 205 -6.22 24.64 12.01
C TYR A 205 -6.39 24.07 13.43
N PRO A 206 -6.75 24.88 14.44
CA PRO A 206 -7.04 24.35 15.77
C PRO A 206 -8.27 23.45 15.72
N VAL A 207 -8.21 22.31 16.42
CA VAL A 207 -9.34 21.38 16.54
C VAL A 207 -10.44 22.05 17.36
N VAL A 208 -11.65 22.05 16.79
CA VAL A 208 -12.84 22.60 17.43
C VAL A 208 -13.58 21.50 18.18
N MET A 209 -13.83 20.38 17.50
CA MET A 209 -14.50 19.21 18.07
C MET A 209 -14.24 17.93 17.28
N THR A 210 -14.51 16.79 17.90
CA THR A 210 -14.72 15.53 17.21
C THR A 210 -16.17 15.47 16.73
N ILE A 211 -16.37 15.37 15.42
CA ILE A 211 -17.70 15.22 14.81
C ILE A 211 -18.21 13.79 15.07
N ALA A 212 -17.38 12.80 14.77
CA ALA A 212 -17.69 11.41 15.00
C ALA A 212 -16.40 10.58 15.09
N PRO A 213 -16.24 9.72 16.11
CA PRO A 213 -15.14 8.77 16.18
C PRO A 213 -15.52 7.42 15.56
N SER A 214 -14.50 6.67 15.15
CA SER A 214 -14.59 5.25 14.81
C SER A 214 -15.64 4.87 13.75
N ILE A 215 -15.69 5.60 12.64
CA ILE A 215 -16.61 5.34 11.53
C ILE A 215 -16.03 4.31 10.55
N SER A 216 -16.75 3.21 10.32
CA SER A 216 -16.34 2.13 9.39
C SER A 216 -16.82 2.30 7.95
N ASN A 217 -17.71 3.27 7.69
CA ASN A 217 -18.19 3.57 6.34
C ASN A 217 -17.24 4.55 5.63
N ASN A 218 -17.58 4.97 4.41
CA ASN A 218 -16.89 6.03 3.65
C ASN A 218 -17.65 7.37 3.63
N PHE A 219 -18.67 7.49 4.49
CA PHE A 219 -19.45 8.70 4.66
C PHE A 219 -20.02 8.81 6.08
N TYR A 220 -20.38 10.04 6.46
CA TYR A 220 -21.09 10.33 7.69
C TYR A 220 -22.07 11.49 7.48
N ASN A 221 -23.32 11.33 7.91
CA ASN A 221 -24.32 12.39 7.86
C ASN A 221 -24.24 13.20 9.15
N TRP A 222 -23.71 14.42 9.06
CA TRP A 222 -23.51 15.30 10.19
C TRP A 222 -24.60 16.37 10.25
N VAL A 223 -25.34 16.39 11.36
CA VAL A 223 -26.21 17.51 11.73
C VAL A 223 -25.33 18.59 12.35
N ILE A 224 -25.30 19.79 11.76
CA ILE A 224 -24.50 20.89 12.30
C ILE A 224 -25.16 21.40 13.59
N PRO A 225 -24.54 21.21 14.76
CA PRO A 225 -25.15 21.59 16.02
C PRO A 225 -25.14 23.11 16.19
N SER A 226 -26.10 23.63 16.93
CA SER A 226 -26.20 25.07 17.24
C SER A 226 -25.04 25.62 18.06
N SER A 227 -24.23 24.75 18.68
CA SER A 227 -23.03 25.10 19.43
C SER A 227 -21.83 25.44 18.53
N VAL A 228 -21.88 25.11 17.24
CA VAL A 228 -20.82 25.49 16.29
C VAL A 228 -21.05 26.94 15.85
N ASN A 229 -20.07 27.79 16.13
CA ASN A 229 -20.10 29.19 15.71
C ASN A 229 -20.06 29.30 14.19
N THR A 230 -20.62 30.37 13.62
CA THR A 230 -20.48 30.64 12.19
C THR A 230 -19.03 31.02 11.87
N GLY A 231 -18.51 30.55 10.73
CA GLY A 231 -17.10 30.78 10.38
C GLY A 231 -16.62 29.89 9.23
N ALA A 232 -15.32 29.95 8.95
CA ALA A 232 -14.65 29.09 7.98
C ALA A 232 -14.01 27.90 8.69
N TYR A 233 -14.15 26.70 8.12
CA TYR A 233 -13.74 25.44 8.74
C TYR A 233 -13.08 24.50 7.73
N ILE A 234 -12.30 23.56 8.26
CA ILE A 234 -11.70 22.42 7.56
C ILE A 234 -12.17 21.14 8.24
N VAL A 235 -12.45 20.10 7.46
CA VAL A 235 -12.64 18.76 8.01
C VAL A 235 -11.32 18.00 7.92
N ARG A 236 -10.95 17.32 9.00
CA ARG A 236 -9.89 16.32 9.00
C ARG A 236 -10.49 14.93 9.14
N ILE A 237 -10.07 14.03 8.27
CA ILE A 237 -10.34 12.61 8.40
C ILE A 237 -9.02 11.93 8.72
N SER A 238 -9.00 11.09 9.76
CA SER A 238 -7.81 10.33 10.14
C SER A 238 -8.15 8.88 10.42
N SER A 239 -7.22 7.99 10.11
CA SER A 239 -7.28 6.58 10.47
C SER A 239 -5.92 6.15 11.01
N ALA A 240 -5.94 5.35 12.08
CA ALA A 240 -4.76 4.63 12.49
C ALA A 240 -4.56 3.44 11.54
N VAL A 241 -3.40 3.41 10.89
CA VAL A 241 -2.87 2.21 10.26
C VAL A 241 -1.73 1.69 11.12
N THR A 242 -1.21 0.55 10.73
CA THR A 242 -0.20 -0.14 11.53
C THR A 242 1.14 0.60 11.52
N GLY A 243 1.41 1.39 12.57
CA GLY A 243 2.66 2.13 12.75
C GLY A 243 2.67 3.55 12.18
N GLU A 244 1.54 4.02 11.62
CA GLU A 244 1.38 5.38 11.10
C GLU A 244 -0.07 5.82 11.33
N VAL A 245 -0.30 7.14 11.46
CA VAL A 245 -1.64 7.71 11.32
C VAL A 245 -1.70 8.33 9.93
N ILE A 246 -2.62 7.82 9.11
CA ILE A 246 -2.94 8.48 7.85
C ILE A 246 -4.01 9.53 8.13
N SER A 247 -3.88 10.69 7.53
CA SER A 247 -4.87 11.74 7.64
C SER A 247 -4.92 12.57 6.39
N ASP A 248 -6.08 13.15 6.15
CA ASP A 248 -6.28 14.13 5.11
C ASP A 248 -7.16 15.29 5.59
N LEU A 249 -6.96 16.45 4.98
CA LEU A 249 -7.72 17.67 5.23
C LEU A 249 -8.52 18.01 3.97
N SER A 250 -9.66 18.69 4.14
CA SER A 250 -10.29 19.39 3.01
C SER A 250 -9.28 20.29 2.28
N ASP A 251 -9.29 20.30 0.95
CA ASP A 251 -8.34 21.10 0.13
C ASP A 251 -8.47 22.61 0.38
N SER A 252 -9.67 23.07 0.69
CA SER A 252 -9.95 24.45 1.08
C SER A 252 -11.06 24.51 2.13
N TYR A 253 -11.26 25.69 2.70
CA TYR A 253 -12.26 25.88 3.73
C TYR A 253 -13.69 25.83 3.16
N PHE A 254 -14.61 25.33 3.97
CA PHE A 254 -16.05 25.54 3.79
C PHE A 254 -16.55 26.51 4.86
N LYS A 255 -17.73 27.11 4.66
CA LYS A 255 -18.33 28.06 5.59
C LYS A 255 -19.51 27.43 6.32
N ILE A 256 -19.58 27.63 7.63
CA ILE A 256 -20.79 27.39 8.41
C ILE A 256 -21.47 28.74 8.69
N VAL A 257 -22.74 28.85 8.33
CA VAL A 257 -23.55 30.07 8.46
C VAL A 257 -24.79 29.84 9.32
N ALA A 258 -25.37 30.93 9.83
CA ALA A 258 -26.59 30.88 10.64
C ALA A 258 -27.79 30.35 9.82
N THR A 259 -28.75 29.78 10.54
CA THR A 259 -30.06 29.37 9.99
C THR A 259 -30.74 30.54 9.28
N GLY A 260 -31.18 30.33 8.04
CA GLY A 260 -31.94 31.33 7.27
C GLY A 260 -31.13 32.23 6.32
N THR A 261 -29.82 32.04 6.21
CA THR A 261 -29.00 32.75 5.20
C THR A 261 -29.13 32.07 3.82
N PRO A 262 -29.70 32.69 2.76
CA PRO A 262 -29.86 32.03 1.46
C PRO A 262 -28.51 31.64 0.83
N SER A 263 -28.41 30.40 0.34
CA SER A 263 -27.24 29.90 -0.40
C SER A 263 -27.14 30.60 -1.76
N ILE A 264 -26.10 31.40 -1.97
CA ILE A 264 -25.85 32.07 -3.25
C ILE A 264 -25.11 31.07 -4.17
N THR A 265 -25.83 30.34 -5.00
CA THR A 265 -25.23 29.51 -6.05
C THR A 265 -24.78 30.42 -7.20
N THR A 266 -23.49 30.65 -7.35
CA THR A 266 -22.95 31.32 -8.53
C THR A 266 -22.99 30.36 -9.72
N THR A 267 -24.08 30.36 -10.48
CA THR A 267 -24.08 29.80 -11.83
C THR A 267 -23.30 30.75 -12.73
N SER A 268 -22.08 30.34 -13.11
CA SER A 268 -21.30 31.05 -14.14
C SER A 268 -22.08 31.07 -15.45
N PRO A 269 -22.28 32.22 -16.12
CA PRO A 269 -22.89 32.27 -17.44
C PRO A 269 -21.97 31.61 -18.48
N LEU A 270 -22.58 30.90 -19.42
CA LEU A 270 -21.93 30.24 -20.55
C LEU A 270 -21.31 31.29 -21.49
N PRO A 271 -20.03 31.18 -21.91
CA PRO A 271 -19.46 32.10 -22.89
C PRO A 271 -20.10 31.87 -24.26
N SER A 272 -20.56 32.97 -24.86
CA SER A 272 -21.10 33.10 -26.22
C SER A 272 -20.03 33.02 -27.30
#